data_AF-A0AAP9CGR2-F1
#
_entry.id   AF-A0AAP9CGR2-F1
#
_cell.length_a   1.000
_cell.length_b   1.000
_cell.length_c   1.000
_cell.angle_alpha   90.00
_cell.angle_beta   90.00
_cell.angle_gamma   90.00
#
_symmetry.space_group_name_H-M   'P 1'
#
loop_
_entity.id
_entity.type
_entity.pdbx_description
1 polymer ?
#
loop_
_entity_poly.entity_id
_entity_poly.type
_entity_poly.pdbx_seq_one_letter_code
_entity_poly.pdbx_strand_id
1 'polypeptide(L)'
;MKAWTPLPLDRYRSLESNLTDTKPLIIDTTANPQDILECAVQRLRASSDLLKTLYCLSFKQADVEDIPHITHALYLLTQDGCDLLQVAQQQMLGWKAPV
;
A
#
# COMPACT_ATOMS: atom_id res chain seq x y z
N MET A 1 -26.64 4.27 22.33
CA MET A 1 -26.07 4.18 20.98
C MET A 1 -24.95 5.21 20.90
N LYS A 2 -23.69 4.79 20.68
CA LYS A 2 -22.56 5.74 20.58
C LYS A 2 -22.72 6.55 19.30
N ALA A 3 -22.71 7.88 19.43
CA ALA A 3 -22.73 8.78 18.30
C ALA A 3 -21.49 8.55 17.44
N TRP A 4 -21.71 8.30 16.14
CA TRP A 4 -20.63 8.29 15.16
C TRP A 4 -20.18 9.73 14.96
N THR A 5 -19.09 10.13 15.61
CA THR A 5 -18.38 11.36 15.22
C THR A 5 -17.70 11.10 13.88
N PRO A 6 -17.99 11.90 12.83
CA PRO A 6 -17.23 11.85 11.58
C PRO A 6 -15.76 12.08 11.92
N LEU A 7 -14.92 11.13 11.54
CA LEU A 7 -13.49 11.30 11.62
C LEU A 7 -13.10 12.48 10.70
N PRO A 8 -12.13 13.33 11.08
CA PRO A 8 -11.71 14.44 10.24
C PRO A 8 -11.31 13.90 8.85
N LEU A 9 -11.92 14.40 7.79
CA LEU A 9 -11.67 13.96 6.40
C LEU A 9 -10.18 14.07 6.02
N ASP A 10 -9.45 14.99 6.65
CA ASP A 10 -8.02 15.23 6.40
C ASP A 10 -7.08 14.25 7.14
N ARG A 11 -7.61 13.42 8.06
CA ARG A 11 -6.81 12.43 8.82
C ARG A 11 -6.66 11.10 8.11
N TYR A 12 -7.64 10.70 7.30
CA TYR A 12 -7.65 9.38 6.67
C TYR A 12 -7.52 9.52 5.16
N ARG A 13 -6.45 8.95 4.61
CA ARG A 13 -6.24 8.87 3.16
C ARG A 13 -6.52 7.46 2.69
N SER A 14 -7.40 7.28 1.71
CA SER A 14 -7.61 5.98 1.10
C SER A 14 -6.37 5.51 0.34
N LEU A 15 -6.13 4.20 0.35
CA LEU A 15 -5.18 3.59 -0.59
C LEU A 15 -5.75 3.66 -2.02
N GLU A 16 -4.90 3.90 -3.00
CA GLU A 16 -5.30 3.95 -4.41
C GLU A 16 -5.63 2.55 -4.97
N SER A 17 -5.19 1.49 -4.28
CA SER A 17 -5.50 0.10 -4.61
C SER A 17 -6.95 -0.33 -4.30
N ASN A 18 -7.75 0.52 -3.65
CA ASN A 18 -9.15 0.22 -3.36
C ASN A 18 -9.95 0.04 -4.67
N LEU A 19 -10.68 -1.07 -4.77
CA LEU A 19 -11.47 -1.41 -5.98
C LEU A 19 -12.86 -0.77 -6.02
N THR A 20 -13.39 -0.35 -4.86
CA THR A 20 -14.79 0.08 -4.72
C THR A 20 -14.89 1.52 -4.23
N ASP A 21 -16.03 2.16 -4.50
CA ASP A 21 -16.29 3.55 -4.13
C ASP A 21 -16.22 3.82 -2.63
N THR A 22 -16.48 2.80 -1.79
CA THR A 22 -16.45 2.94 -0.33
C THR A 22 -15.04 2.99 0.24
N LYS A 23 -14.00 2.66 -0.55
CA LYS A 23 -12.57 2.74 -0.22
C LYS A 23 -12.21 2.33 1.23
N PRO A 24 -12.46 1.06 1.63
CA PRO A 24 -12.30 0.62 3.02
C PRO A 24 -10.87 0.61 3.54
N LEU A 25 -9.86 0.52 2.67
CA LEU A 25 -8.45 0.52 3.08
C LEU A 25 -7.94 1.95 3.16
N ILE A 26 -7.59 2.39 4.37
CA ILE A 26 -7.19 3.77 4.67
C ILE A 26 -5.89 3.82 5.46
N ILE A 27 -5.13 4.89 5.25
CA ILE A 27 -3.96 5.30 6.01
C ILE A 27 -4.42 6.33 7.03
N ASP A 28 -4.12 6.11 8.31
CA ASP A 28 -4.21 7.15 9.33
C ASP A 28 -2.99 8.08 9.21
N THR A 29 -3.17 9.23 8.56
CA THR A 29 -2.11 10.21 8.31
C THR A 29 -1.74 11.02 9.56
N THR A 30 -2.17 10.58 10.76
CA THR A 30 -1.71 11.12 12.04
C THR A 30 -1.01 10.07 12.91
N ALA A 31 -0.91 8.83 12.42
CA ALA A 31 -0.08 7.81 13.06
C ALA A 31 1.40 8.23 13.05
N ASN A 32 2.19 7.59 13.91
CA ASN A 32 3.63 7.85 14.01
C ASN A 32 4.30 7.66 12.63
N PRO A 33 5.01 8.67 12.10
CA PRO A 33 5.62 8.60 10.78
C PRO A 33 6.59 7.42 10.60
N GLN A 34 7.28 7.02 11.67
CA GLN A 34 8.17 5.86 11.63
C GLN A 34 7.38 4.57 11.41
N ASP A 35 6.22 4.41 12.08
CA ASP A 35 5.40 3.20 11.94
C ASP A 35 4.79 3.10 10.53
N ILE A 36 4.40 4.23 9.94
CA ILE A 36 3.93 4.31 8.56
C ILE A 36 5.08 3.94 7.59
N LEU A 37 6.29 4.46 7.82
CA LEU A 37 7.47 4.15 7.02
C LEU A 37 7.83 2.66 7.08
N GLU A 38 7.86 2.06 8.28
CA GLU A 38 8.12 0.62 8.42
C GLU A 38 7.06 -0.22 7.69
N CYS A 39 5.79 0.19 7.74
CA CYS A 39 4.72 -0.47 6.98
C CYS A 39 4.92 -0.34 5.45
N ALA A 40 5.39 0.81 4.97
CA ALA A 40 5.73 1.02 3.56
C ALA A 40 6.88 0.10 3.12
N VAL A 41 7.97 0.10 3.91
CA VAL A 41 9.15 -0.73 3.66
C VAL A 41 8.79 -2.21 3.64
N GLN A 42 7.95 -2.66 4.58
CA GLN A 42 7.53 -4.06 4.66
C GLN A 42 6.78 -4.51 3.40
N ARG A 43 5.86 -3.71 2.87
CA ARG A 43 5.14 -4.02 1.62
C ARG A 43 6.04 -4.00 0.39
N LEU A 44 6.91 -2.99 0.28
CA LEU A 44 7.84 -2.88 -0.84
C LEU A 44 8.86 -4.03 -0.86
N ARG A 45 9.34 -4.46 0.31
CA ARG A 45 10.20 -5.64 0.43
C ARG A 45 9.45 -6.92 0.05
N ALA A 46 8.22 -7.10 0.55
CA ALA A 46 7.39 -8.24 0.17
C ALA A 46 7.13 -8.30 -1.35
N SER A 47 6.85 -7.14 -1.97
CA SER A 47 6.74 -7.03 -3.43
C SER A 47 8.05 -7.42 -4.13
N SER A 48 9.18 -6.88 -3.69
CA SER A 48 10.50 -7.22 -4.26
C SER A 48 10.83 -8.72 -4.14
N ASP A 49 10.56 -9.34 -2.99
CA ASP A 49 10.82 -10.76 -2.77
C ASP A 49 9.90 -11.64 -3.63
N LEU A 50 8.64 -11.23 -3.80
CA LEU A 50 7.69 -11.91 -4.67
C LEU A 50 8.06 -11.76 -6.15
N LEU A 51 8.59 -10.59 -6.56
CA LEU A 51 9.06 -10.35 -7.93
C LEU A 51 10.28 -11.22 -8.24
N LYS A 52 11.19 -11.34 -7.27
CA LYS A 52 12.33 -12.25 -7.38
C LYS A 52 11.88 -13.70 -7.53
N THR A 53 10.87 -14.11 -6.76
CA THR A 53 10.25 -15.43 -6.89
C THR A 53 9.68 -15.62 -8.30
N LEU A 54 8.88 -14.67 -8.80
CA LEU A 54 8.30 -14.72 -10.14
C LEU A 54 9.38 -14.80 -11.23
N TYR A 55 10.45 -14.02 -11.11
CA TYR A 55 11.58 -14.04 -12.03
C TYR A 55 12.30 -15.39 -12.05
N CYS A 56 12.41 -16.07 -10.90
CA CYS A 56 13.05 -17.37 -10.78
C CYS A 56 12.15 -18.54 -11.23
N LEU A 57 10.83 -18.35 -11.33
CA LEU A 57 9.92 -19.38 -11.83
C LEU A 57 10.24 -19.68 -13.30
N SER A 58 10.65 -20.92 -13.59
CA SER A 58 10.74 -21.37 -14.97
C SER A 58 9.33 -21.57 -15.53
N PHE A 59 9.06 -21.17 -16.79
CA PHE A 59 7.79 -21.39 -17.51
C PHE A 59 7.31 -22.86 -17.55
N LYS A 60 8.13 -23.82 -17.07
CA LYS A 60 7.80 -25.24 -16.94
C LYS A 60 7.21 -25.63 -15.58
N GLN A 61 7.25 -24.73 -14.58
CA GLN A 61 6.91 -25.00 -13.18
C GLN A 61 5.73 -24.17 -12.66
N ALA A 62 5.51 -22.99 -13.24
CA ALA A 62 4.35 -22.15 -12.91
C ALA A 62 3.20 -22.49 -13.86
N ASP A 63 2.00 -22.66 -13.31
CA ASP A 63 0.80 -22.69 -14.12
C ASP A 63 0.62 -21.33 -14.80
N VAL A 64 0.03 -21.30 -16.01
CA VAL A 64 -0.21 -20.05 -16.75
C VAL A 64 -1.10 -19.10 -15.93
N GLU A 65 -1.91 -19.67 -15.03
CA GLU A 65 -2.76 -18.93 -14.09
C GLU A 65 -1.99 -18.30 -12.92
N ASP A 66 -0.81 -18.81 -12.55
CA ASP A 66 -0.03 -18.26 -11.43
C ASP A 66 0.52 -16.86 -11.74
N ILE A 67 0.90 -16.62 -12.99
CA ILE A 67 1.48 -15.35 -13.44
C ILE A 67 0.56 -14.15 -13.17
N PRO A 68 -0.72 -14.12 -13.61
CA PRO A 68 -1.61 -13.00 -13.34
C PRO A 68 -1.91 -12.85 -11.85
N HIS A 69 -2.02 -13.93 -11.07
CA HIS A 69 -2.24 -13.86 -9.62
C HIS A 69 -1.05 -13.22 -8.90
N ILE A 70 0.17 -13.67 -9.20
CA ILE A 70 1.40 -13.10 -8.61
C ILE A 70 1.58 -11.65 -9.07
N THR A 71 1.34 -11.35 -10.35
CA THR A 71 1.43 -9.99 -10.89
C THR A 71 0.42 -9.05 -10.20
N HIS A 72 -0.79 -9.52 -9.94
CA HIS A 72 -1.79 -8.73 -9.23
C HIS A 72 -1.39 -8.46 -7.77
N ALA A 73 -0.87 -9.46 -7.06
CA ALA A 73 -0.36 -9.27 -5.70
C ALA A 73 0.84 -8.29 -5.66
N LEU A 74 1.74 -8.37 -6.63
CA LEU A 74 2.85 -7.43 -6.79
C LEU A 74 2.35 -5.99 -6.98
N TYR A 75 1.36 -5.82 -7.85
CA TYR A 75 0.75 -4.51 -8.10
C TYR A 75 0.18 -3.91 -6.81
N LEU A 76 -0.65 -4.67 -6.08
CA LEU A 76 -1.26 -4.21 -4.83
C LEU A 76 -0.22 -3.84 -3.76
N LEU A 77 0.75 -4.71 -3.50
CA LEU A 77 1.79 -4.47 -2.50
C LEU A 77 2.65 -3.25 -2.84
N THR A 78 2.94 -3.06 -4.13
CA THR A 78 3.75 -1.92 -4.59
C THR A 78 2.96 -0.61 -4.45
N GLN A 79 1.70 -0.60 -4.87
CA GLN A 79 0.83 0.57 -4.79
C GLN A 79 0.61 0.98 -3.31
N ASP A 80 0.24 0.03 -2.45
CA ASP A 80 0.07 0.27 -1.01
C ASP A 80 1.36 0.79 -0.36
N GLY A 81 2.51 0.20 -0.73
CA GLY A 81 3.82 0.61 -0.25
C GLY A 81 4.18 2.05 -0.65
N CYS A 82 3.88 2.44 -1.89
CA CYS A 82 4.08 3.80 -2.39
C CYS A 82 3.18 4.82 -1.69
N ASP A 83 1.90 4.50 -1.47
CA ASP A 83 0.96 5.39 -0.80
C ASP A 83 1.39 5.66 0.66
N LEU A 84 1.81 4.61 1.38
CA LEU A 84 2.34 4.72 2.73
C LEU A 84 3.64 5.52 2.76
N LEU A 85 4.56 5.26 1.82
CA LEU A 85 5.83 5.99 1.73
C LEU A 85 5.60 7.48 1.49
N GLN A 86 4.65 7.83 0.63
CA GLN A 86 4.29 9.21 0.36
C GLN A 86 3.78 9.90 1.64
N VAL A 87 2.88 9.27 2.39
CA VAL A 87 2.37 9.83 3.66
C VAL A 87 3.49 9.98 4.69
N ALA A 88 4.34 8.96 4.85
CA ALA A 88 5.47 9.01 5.79
C ALA A 88 6.43 10.15 5.43
N GLN A 89 6.81 10.29 4.16
CA GLN A 89 7.67 11.39 3.68
C GLN A 89 7.04 12.76 3.94
N GLN A 90 5.74 12.89 3.70
CA GLN A 90 5.03 14.16 3.91
C GLN A 90 5.08 14.60 5.38
N GLN A 91 4.91 13.65 6.31
CA GLN A 91 4.97 13.93 7.74
C GLN A 91 6.41 14.21 8.21
N MET A 92 7.38 13.41 7.77
CA MET A 92 8.77 13.51 8.23
C MET A 92 9.48 14.77 7.73
N LEU A 93 9.18 15.19 6.50
CA LEU A 93 9.84 16.35 5.87
C LEU A 93 9.04 17.65 6.04
N GLY A 94 7.82 17.59 6.62
CA GLY A 94 6.85 18.69 6.54
C GLY A 94 6.47 19.05 5.09
N TRP A 95 6.81 18.18 4.14
CA TRP A 95 6.65 18.39 2.71
C TRP A 95 5.24 17.99 2.31
N LYS A 96 4.48 18.85 1.63
CA LYS A 96 3.20 18.45 1.03
C LYS A 96 3.46 18.20 -0.46
N ALA A 97 3.16 16.98 -0.92
CA ALA A 97 3.23 16.70 -2.36
C ALA A 97 2.21 17.60 -3.09
N PRO A 98 2.52 18.11 -4.29
CA PRO A 98 1.56 18.85 -5.09
C PRO A 98 0.35 17.96 -5.43
N VAL A 99 -0.84 18.56 -5.37
CA VAL A 99 -2.14 17.95 -5.69
C VAL A 99 -2.31 17.82 -7.20
#